data_AF-A0A356R4M7-F1
#
_entry.id   AF-A0A356R4M7-F1
#
_cell.length_a   1.000
_cell.length_b   1.000
_cell.length_c   1.000
_cell.angle_alpha   90.00
_cell.angle_beta   90.00
_cell.angle_gamma   90.00
#
_symmetry.space_group_name_H-M   'P 1'
#
loop_
_entity.id
_entity.type
_entity.pdbx_description
1 polymer ?
#
loop_
_entity_poly.entity_id
_entity_poly.type
_entity_poly.pdbx_seq_one_letter_code
_entity_poly.pdbx_strand_id
1 'polypeptide(L)'
;MSERFTVAGLGELLWDVFPSHKRRGGAPANFACHCRQLGAAAYPVSSVGTDDLGRLIRDELRAIGVDTSYVLETDTFPTGTVQVTLNEKGKPSYQISENVAWDHIPFTTELKALAAKLDAVCFGSLAQRSAVSRETIRAFVRHMPEKALRIFDVNLRQPFFSKEQIEGSLQLASILKLSDEELPVLAGYFGLRGDVVVQLKELRELFDLKLVAYTRGPDGSLLVGDEAMDDALGLEAVMVDSVGAGDSFTAALCMG
;
A
#
# COMPACT_ATOMS: atom_id res chain seq x y z
N MET A 1 6.16 26.41 15.34
CA MET A 1 5.12 25.72 14.55
C MET A 1 5.45 24.24 14.63
N SER A 2 4.54 23.39 15.10
CA SER A 2 4.77 21.94 15.10
C SER A 2 5.08 21.51 13.66
N GLU A 3 6.17 20.78 13.43
CA GLU A 3 6.40 20.18 12.12
C GLU A 3 5.21 19.29 11.78
N ARG A 4 4.70 19.41 10.56
CA ARG A 4 3.53 18.66 10.10
C ARG A 4 3.98 17.23 9.81
N PHE A 5 3.24 16.25 10.34
CA PHE A 5 3.53 14.82 10.10
C PHE A 5 3.61 14.53 8.60
N THR A 6 4.74 14.01 8.15
CA THR A 6 5.09 13.88 6.74
C THR A 6 5.08 12.41 6.34
N VAL A 7 4.23 12.05 5.38
CA VAL A 7 4.01 10.65 4.98
C VAL A 7 4.14 10.44 3.48
N ALA A 8 4.49 9.23 3.07
CA ALA A 8 4.45 8.84 1.67
C ALA A 8 3.68 7.52 1.46
N GLY A 9 3.00 7.43 0.32
CA GLY A 9 2.49 6.17 -0.20
C GLY A 9 3.31 5.78 -1.41
N LEU A 10 4.10 4.71 -1.31
CA LEU A 10 5.06 4.29 -2.32
C LEU A 10 4.63 2.99 -3.01
N GLY A 11 4.36 3.07 -4.31
CA GLY A 11 4.06 1.89 -5.13
C GLY A 11 3.22 2.20 -6.37
N GLU A 12 2.24 1.37 -6.67
CA GLU A 12 1.46 1.47 -7.90
C GLU A 12 0.51 2.68 -7.91
N LEU A 13 0.35 3.27 -9.09
CA LEU A 13 -0.60 4.33 -9.40
C LEU A 13 -1.11 4.09 -10.81
N LEU A 14 -2.41 3.82 -10.94
CA LEU A 14 -2.98 3.23 -12.15
C LEU A 14 -4.47 3.59 -12.32
N TRP A 15 -5.05 3.14 -13.43
CA TRP A 15 -6.49 3.16 -13.66
C TRP A 15 -7.11 1.78 -13.52
N ASP A 16 -8.12 1.65 -12.66
CA ASP A 16 -9.06 0.54 -12.71
C ASP A 16 -10.09 0.85 -13.80
N VAL A 17 -10.09 0.03 -14.86
CA VAL A 17 -10.93 0.20 -16.05
C VAL A 17 -12.07 -0.81 -15.99
N PHE A 18 -13.26 -0.31 -15.67
CA PHE A 18 -14.52 -1.07 -15.66
C PHE A 18 -15.20 -0.97 -17.03
N PRO A 19 -16.18 -1.84 -17.36
CA PRO A 19 -16.87 -1.78 -18.64
C PRO A 19 -17.59 -0.45 -18.91
N SER A 20 -18.02 0.26 -17.86
CA SER A 20 -18.81 1.50 -17.96
C SER A 20 -18.04 2.78 -17.61
N HIS A 21 -16.92 2.68 -16.89
CA HIS A 21 -16.18 3.84 -16.38
C HIS A 21 -14.76 3.44 -15.97
N LYS A 22 -13.94 4.43 -15.64
CA LYS A 22 -12.60 4.22 -15.05
C LYS A 22 -12.52 4.92 -13.71
N ARG A 23 -11.71 4.39 -12.80
CA ARG A 23 -11.40 5.00 -11.50
C ARG A 23 -9.90 4.95 -11.24
N ARG A 24 -9.37 5.98 -10.60
CA ARG A 24 -7.97 5.98 -10.17
C ARG A 24 -7.80 4.94 -9.07
N GLY A 25 -6.83 4.04 -9.26
CA GLY A 25 -6.44 3.00 -8.32
C GLY A 25 -5.00 3.18 -7.85
N GLY A 26 -4.61 2.31 -6.92
CA GLY A 26 -3.29 2.29 -6.29
C GLY A 26 -3.39 2.50 -4.79
N ALA A 27 -3.20 1.43 -4.03
CA ALA A 27 -3.37 1.44 -2.58
C ALA A 27 -2.43 2.44 -1.89
N PRO A 28 -1.13 2.55 -2.26
CA PRO A 28 -0.24 3.55 -1.68
C PRO A 28 -0.68 4.99 -2.00
N ALA A 29 -1.15 5.27 -3.22
CA ALA A 29 -1.63 6.60 -3.57
C ALA A 29 -2.90 6.99 -2.80
N ASN A 30 -3.83 6.04 -2.61
CA ASN A 30 -5.04 6.25 -1.82
C ASN A 30 -4.72 6.47 -0.34
N PHE A 31 -3.78 5.70 0.22
CA PHE A 31 -3.25 5.94 1.57
C PHE A 31 -2.76 7.39 1.73
N ALA A 32 -1.95 7.90 0.79
CA ALA A 32 -1.48 9.28 0.83
C ALA A 32 -2.63 10.30 0.75
N CYS A 33 -3.64 10.03 -0.09
CA CYS A 33 -4.84 10.87 -0.18
C CYS A 33 -5.61 10.94 1.16
N HIS A 34 -5.81 9.80 1.83
CA HIS A 34 -6.49 9.74 3.11
C HIS A 34 -5.68 10.39 4.24
N CYS A 35 -4.38 10.13 4.34
CA CYS A 35 -3.51 10.79 5.31
C CYS A 35 -3.52 12.31 5.14
N ARG A 36 -3.59 12.81 3.90
CA ARG A 36 -3.77 14.23 3.63
C ARG A 36 -5.08 14.76 4.20
N GLN A 37 -6.19 14.05 3.98
CA GLN A 37 -7.50 14.43 4.52
C GLN A 37 -7.47 14.49 6.06
N LEU A 38 -6.67 13.62 6.68
CA LEU A 38 -6.42 13.59 8.13
C LEU A 38 -5.37 14.62 8.61
N GLY A 39 -4.86 15.48 7.73
CA GLY A 39 -4.01 16.60 8.10
C GLY A 39 -2.50 16.39 7.89
N ALA A 40 -2.04 15.25 7.37
CA ALA A 40 -0.61 15.04 7.06
C ALA A 40 -0.13 15.86 5.85
N ALA A 41 1.18 16.08 5.76
CA ALA A 41 1.87 16.38 4.52
C ALA A 41 2.14 15.06 3.78
N ALA A 42 1.24 14.67 2.87
CA ALA A 42 1.25 13.36 2.26
C ALA A 42 1.64 13.40 0.77
N TYR A 43 2.50 12.47 0.35
CA TYR A 43 3.03 12.39 -1.00
C TYR A 43 2.80 11.00 -1.60
N PRO A 44 2.01 10.86 -2.68
CA PRO A 44 2.07 9.67 -3.51
C PRO A 44 3.43 9.62 -4.23
N VAL A 45 4.14 8.51 -4.10
CA VAL A 45 5.41 8.25 -4.77
C VAL A 45 5.19 7.10 -5.76
N SER A 46 5.24 7.42 -7.05
CA SER A 46 5.00 6.46 -8.12
C SER A 46 5.57 6.98 -9.44
N SER A 47 5.28 6.27 -10.53
CA SER A 47 5.64 6.65 -11.89
C SER A 47 4.44 6.41 -12.83
N VAL A 48 4.17 7.38 -13.70
CA VAL A 48 3.13 7.33 -14.74
C VAL A 48 3.74 7.61 -16.11
N GLY A 49 3.06 7.19 -17.18
CA GLY A 49 3.47 7.53 -18.54
C GLY A 49 3.23 9.01 -18.85
N THR A 50 3.92 9.55 -19.85
CA THR A 50 3.62 10.87 -20.45
C THR A 50 2.36 10.86 -21.34
N ASP A 51 1.54 9.82 -21.23
CA ASP A 51 0.29 9.61 -21.95
C ASP A 51 -0.91 10.35 -21.31
N ASP A 52 -2.07 10.30 -21.97
CA ASP A 52 -3.29 10.94 -21.46
C ASP A 52 -3.72 10.36 -20.11
N LEU A 53 -3.49 9.07 -19.87
CA LEU A 53 -3.86 8.43 -18.60
C LEU A 53 -3.02 8.96 -17.44
N GLY A 54 -1.72 9.16 -17.64
CA GLY A 54 -0.81 9.71 -16.65
C GLY A 54 -1.11 11.18 -16.37
N ARG A 55 -1.40 11.98 -17.43
CA ARG A 55 -1.88 13.36 -17.27
C ARG A 55 -3.14 13.43 -16.41
N LEU A 56 -4.16 12.63 -16.75
CA LEU A 56 -5.43 12.61 -16.02
C LEU A 56 -5.25 12.21 -14.55
N ILE A 57 -4.41 11.22 -14.24
CA ILE A 57 -4.11 10.85 -12.85
C ILE A 57 -3.57 12.04 -12.06
N ARG A 58 -2.59 12.75 -12.64
CA ARG A 58 -1.96 13.90 -11.98
C ARG A 58 -2.93 15.06 -11.82
N ASP A 59 -3.78 15.30 -12.82
CA ASP A 59 -4.85 16.31 -12.74
C ASP A 59 -5.87 15.99 -11.65
N GLU A 60 -6.31 14.73 -11.54
CA GLU A 60 -7.24 14.31 -10.48
C GLU A 60 -6.64 14.45 -9.08
N LEU A 61 -5.38 14.05 -8.90
CA LEU A 61 -4.66 14.22 -7.63
C LEU A 61 -4.52 15.71 -7.26
N ARG A 62 -4.14 16.56 -8.22
CA ARG A 62 -4.06 18.01 -8.00
C ARG A 62 -5.42 18.63 -7.69
N ALA A 63 -6.49 18.17 -8.33
CA ALA A 63 -7.84 18.67 -8.10
C ALA A 63 -8.32 18.42 -6.66
N ILE A 64 -7.86 17.34 -6.02
CA ILE A 64 -8.10 17.06 -4.59
C ILE A 64 -7.00 17.60 -3.67
N GLY A 65 -6.11 18.44 -4.21
CA GLY A 65 -5.05 19.15 -3.50
C GLY A 65 -3.86 18.27 -3.09
N VAL A 66 -3.73 17.06 -3.60
CA VAL A 66 -2.57 16.19 -3.34
C VAL A 66 -1.36 16.71 -4.11
N ASP A 67 -0.21 16.76 -3.44
CA ASP A 67 1.06 17.16 -4.06
C ASP A 67 1.59 16.03 -4.95
N THR A 68 1.66 16.29 -6.26
CA THR A 68 2.13 15.31 -7.26
C THR A 68 3.62 15.44 -7.59
N SER A 69 4.41 16.15 -6.77
CA SER A 69 5.85 16.38 -7.05
C SER A 69 6.68 15.10 -7.10
N TYR A 70 6.17 14.01 -6.51
CA TYR A 70 6.82 12.69 -6.50
C TYR A 70 6.07 11.63 -7.32
N VAL A 71 5.12 12.06 -8.15
CA VAL A 71 4.55 11.24 -9.23
C VAL A 71 5.39 11.52 -10.48
N LEU A 72 6.35 10.63 -10.71
CA LEU A 72 7.33 10.74 -11.79
C LEU A 72 6.70 10.43 -13.14
N GLU A 73 7.30 10.94 -14.21
CA GLU A 73 6.83 10.72 -15.58
C GLU A 73 7.89 9.97 -16.39
N THR A 74 7.45 9.08 -17.26
CA THR A 74 8.31 8.38 -18.21
C THR A 74 7.68 8.33 -19.60
N ASP A 75 8.48 8.50 -20.64
CA ASP A 75 8.10 8.31 -22.04
C ASP A 75 8.35 6.87 -22.54
N THR A 76 9.03 6.04 -21.73
CA THR A 76 9.39 4.65 -22.07
C THR A 76 8.26 3.67 -21.81
N PHE A 77 7.48 3.89 -20.75
CA PHE A 77 6.47 2.94 -20.29
C PHE A 77 5.08 3.59 -20.18
N PRO A 78 4.01 2.89 -20.56
CA PRO A 78 2.66 3.43 -20.45
C PRO A 78 2.19 3.51 -19.00
N THR A 79 1.24 4.39 -18.71
CA THR A 79 0.54 4.42 -17.42
C THR A 79 -0.15 3.09 -17.15
N GLY A 80 -0.07 2.60 -15.91
CA GLY A 80 -0.66 1.33 -15.52
C GLY A 80 -2.18 1.29 -15.61
N THR A 81 -2.72 0.13 -15.98
CA THR A 81 -4.17 -0.13 -15.92
C THR A 81 -4.46 -1.50 -15.32
N VAL A 82 -5.65 -1.65 -14.76
CA VAL A 82 -6.25 -2.92 -14.36
C VAL A 82 -7.56 -3.04 -15.09
N GLN A 83 -7.71 -4.04 -15.95
CA GLN A 83 -8.99 -4.33 -16.58
C GLN A 83 -9.85 -5.10 -15.58
N VAL A 84 -11.01 -4.55 -15.24
CA VAL A 84 -11.98 -5.14 -14.33
C VAL A 84 -13.12 -5.71 -15.15
N THR A 85 -13.28 -7.04 -15.12
CA THR A 85 -14.40 -7.73 -15.78
C THR A 85 -15.25 -8.43 -14.74
N LEU A 86 -16.57 -8.44 -14.94
CA LEU A 86 -17.48 -9.24 -14.12
C LEU A 86 -17.73 -10.55 -14.84
N ASN A 87 -17.52 -11.68 -14.16
CA ASN A 87 -17.97 -12.96 -14.70
C ASN A 87 -19.51 -13.09 -14.64
N GLU A 88 -20.05 -14.16 -15.21
CA GLU A 88 -21.50 -14.42 -15.26
C GLU A 88 -22.19 -14.45 -13.88
N LYS A 89 -21.42 -14.62 -12.80
CA LYS A 89 -21.90 -14.61 -11.40
C LYS A 89 -21.70 -13.27 -10.71
N GLY A 90 -21.30 -12.23 -11.43
CA GLY A 90 -21.00 -10.90 -10.87
C GLY A 90 -19.71 -10.84 -10.05
N LYS A 91 -18.84 -11.85 -10.09
CA LYS A 91 -17.55 -11.81 -9.39
C LYS A 91 -16.53 -11.06 -10.26
N PRO A 92 -15.81 -10.06 -9.71
CA PRO A 92 -14.80 -9.34 -10.46
C PRO A 92 -13.57 -10.20 -10.74
N SER A 93 -13.03 -10.07 -11.94
CA SER A 93 -11.73 -10.57 -12.38
C SER A 93 -10.87 -9.38 -12.80
N TYR A 94 -9.63 -9.38 -12.32
CA TYR A 94 -8.70 -8.27 -12.48
C TYR A 94 -7.54 -8.71 -13.36
N GLN A 95 -7.32 -8.01 -14.46
CA GLN A 95 -6.14 -8.19 -15.30
C GLN A 95 -5.24 -6.96 -15.17
N ILE A 96 -4.19 -7.09 -14.37
CA ILE A 96 -3.22 -6.02 -14.10
C ILE A 96 -2.23 -5.97 -15.26
N SER A 97 -2.16 -4.84 -15.98
CA SER A 97 -1.16 -4.63 -17.04
C SER A 97 0.25 -4.70 -16.48
N GLU A 98 1.15 -5.39 -17.18
CA GLU A 98 2.56 -5.55 -16.84
C GLU A 98 3.46 -4.64 -17.70
N ASN A 99 4.68 -4.40 -17.24
CA ASN A 99 5.67 -3.55 -17.92
C ASN A 99 5.16 -2.11 -18.13
N VAL A 100 4.60 -1.55 -17.05
CA VAL A 100 4.00 -0.21 -17.01
C VAL A 100 4.84 0.74 -16.16
N ALA A 101 4.57 2.04 -16.21
CA ALA A 101 5.41 3.06 -15.58
C ALA A 101 5.73 2.79 -14.10
N TRP A 102 4.75 2.36 -13.29
CA TRP A 102 4.97 2.05 -11.88
C TRP A 102 5.77 0.77 -11.62
N ASP A 103 6.00 -0.09 -12.63
CA ASP A 103 6.98 -1.18 -12.52
C ASP A 103 8.42 -0.65 -12.55
N HIS A 104 8.62 0.60 -13.00
CA HIS A 104 9.94 1.19 -13.27
C HIS A 104 10.15 2.51 -12.53
N ILE A 105 9.74 2.60 -11.26
CA ILE A 105 9.95 3.79 -10.42
C ILE A 105 11.46 3.93 -10.15
N PRO A 106 12.12 5.00 -10.62
CA PRO A 106 13.55 5.20 -10.36
C PRO A 106 13.82 5.75 -8.96
N PHE A 107 14.90 5.32 -8.31
CA PHE A 107 15.34 5.90 -7.04
C PHE A 107 16.20 7.15 -7.27
N THR A 108 15.57 8.31 -7.36
CA THR A 108 16.23 9.58 -7.65
C THR A 108 16.81 10.25 -6.39
N THR A 109 17.63 11.29 -6.58
CA THR A 109 18.16 12.12 -5.48
C THR A 109 17.04 12.79 -4.68
N GLU A 110 15.96 13.18 -5.35
CA GLU A 110 14.78 13.81 -4.75
C GLU A 110 13.99 12.81 -3.91
N LEU A 111 13.84 11.55 -4.35
CA LEU A 111 13.23 10.49 -3.56
C LEU A 111 14.09 10.15 -2.34
N LYS A 112 15.41 10.12 -2.49
CA LYS A 112 16.34 9.94 -1.38
C LYS A 112 16.19 11.07 -0.35
N ALA A 113 16.11 12.32 -0.80
CA ALA A 113 15.88 13.47 0.07
C ALA A 113 14.51 13.45 0.74
N LEU A 114 13.47 12.96 0.05
CA LEU A 114 12.14 12.73 0.64
C LEU A 114 12.20 11.67 1.74
N ALA A 115 12.78 10.51 1.46
CA ALA A 115 12.85 9.41 2.43
C ALA A 115 13.50 9.84 3.75
N ALA A 116 14.56 10.66 3.68
CA ALA A 116 15.29 11.13 4.86
C ALA A 116 14.48 12.04 5.82
N LYS A 117 13.33 12.58 5.38
CA LYS A 117 12.48 13.50 6.16
C LYS A 117 11.08 12.94 6.47
N LEU A 118 10.79 11.69 6.10
CA LEU A 118 9.49 11.10 6.36
C LEU A 118 9.33 10.62 7.80
N ASP A 119 8.14 10.81 8.33
CA ASP A 119 7.69 10.20 9.58
C ASP A 119 7.04 8.83 9.34
N ALA A 120 6.43 8.62 8.17
CA ALA A 120 5.88 7.32 7.80
C ALA A 120 5.88 7.05 6.28
N VAL A 121 5.91 5.77 5.93
CA VAL A 121 5.65 5.30 4.56
C VAL A 121 4.71 4.10 4.59
N CYS A 122 3.78 4.04 3.64
CA CYS A 122 3.03 2.83 3.31
C CYS A 122 3.49 2.29 1.96
N PHE A 123 3.81 0.99 1.91
CA PHE A 123 4.17 0.27 0.70
C PHE A 123 3.57 -1.14 0.72
N GLY A 124 3.35 -1.72 -0.46
CA GLY A 124 2.73 -3.05 -0.60
C GLY A 124 3.54 -4.03 -1.43
N SER A 125 2.98 -5.21 -1.70
CA SER A 125 3.69 -6.27 -2.44
C SER A 125 3.67 -6.07 -3.96
N LEU A 126 2.58 -5.51 -4.52
CA LEU A 126 2.34 -5.50 -5.97
C LEU A 126 3.42 -4.74 -6.76
N ALA A 127 3.77 -3.52 -6.33
CA ALA A 127 4.81 -2.71 -6.97
C ALA A 127 6.20 -3.38 -6.96
N GLN A 128 6.40 -4.37 -6.08
CA GLN A 128 7.65 -5.11 -5.96
C GLN A 128 7.74 -6.31 -6.91
N ARG A 129 6.74 -6.54 -7.77
CA ARG A 129 6.82 -7.57 -8.82
C ARG A 129 7.98 -7.32 -9.79
N SER A 130 8.20 -6.06 -10.16
CA SER A 130 9.35 -5.63 -10.96
C SER A 130 10.59 -5.43 -10.08
N ALA A 131 11.75 -5.85 -10.59
CA ALA A 131 13.02 -5.66 -9.89
C ALA A 131 13.38 -4.19 -9.69
N VAL A 132 13.06 -3.32 -10.66
CA VAL A 132 13.40 -1.89 -10.60
C VAL A 132 12.67 -1.23 -9.44
N SER A 133 11.34 -1.31 -9.41
CA SER A 133 10.55 -0.71 -8.33
C SER A 133 10.77 -1.39 -6.99
N ARG A 134 11.01 -2.71 -6.96
CA ARG A 134 11.38 -3.40 -5.73
C ARG A 134 12.64 -2.85 -5.10
N GLU A 135 13.71 -2.65 -5.89
CA GLU A 135 14.94 -2.09 -5.34
C GLU A 135 14.78 -0.61 -4.96
N THR A 136 13.98 0.16 -5.70
CA THR A 136 13.62 1.53 -5.30
C THR A 136 12.88 1.55 -3.97
N ILE A 137 11.87 0.70 -3.78
CA ILE A 137 11.11 0.58 -2.53
C ILE A 137 12.05 0.23 -1.37
N ARG A 138 12.89 -0.79 -1.55
CA ARG A 138 13.84 -1.23 -0.52
C ARG A 138 14.86 -0.14 -0.17
N ALA A 139 15.41 0.55 -1.18
CA ALA A 139 16.35 1.64 -0.97
C ALA A 139 15.70 2.83 -0.26
N PHE A 140 14.47 3.18 -0.65
CA PHE A 140 13.69 4.25 -0.04
C PHE A 140 13.43 3.97 1.44
N VAL A 141 12.88 2.79 1.76
CA VAL A 141 12.53 2.39 3.14
C VAL A 141 13.78 2.32 4.04
N ARG A 142 14.91 1.83 3.51
CA ARG A 142 16.20 1.80 4.23
C ARG A 142 16.78 3.20 4.49
N HIS A 143 16.44 4.19 3.65
CA HIS A 143 16.95 5.55 3.81
C HIS A 143 16.13 6.40 4.77
N MET A 144 15.00 5.88 5.26
CA MET A 144 14.16 6.57 6.22
C MET A 144 14.76 6.57 7.63
N PRO A 145 14.51 7.63 8.44
CA PRO A 145 14.92 7.68 9.84
C PRO A 145 14.49 6.42 10.61
N GLU A 146 15.29 6.00 11.58
CA GLU A 146 15.01 4.81 12.40
C GLU A 146 13.65 4.86 13.11
N LYS A 147 13.26 6.06 13.57
CA LYS A 147 11.99 6.32 14.24
C LYS A 147 10.77 6.31 13.31
N ALA A 148 10.97 6.38 11.99
CA ALA A 148 9.86 6.48 11.04
C ALA A 148 9.07 5.16 10.95
N LEU A 149 7.75 5.28 10.75
CA LEU A 149 6.87 4.14 10.60
C LEU A 149 6.99 3.58 9.17
N ARG A 150 7.31 2.30 9.06
CA ARG A 150 7.43 1.56 7.79
C ARG A 150 6.29 0.57 7.73
N ILE A 151 5.17 0.99 7.14
CA ILE A 151 3.93 0.21 7.09
C ILE A 151 3.96 -0.63 5.83
N PHE A 152 4.08 -1.94 6.00
CA PHE A 152 3.90 -2.91 4.94
C PHE A 152 2.44 -3.39 4.93
N ASP A 153 1.64 -2.86 4.02
CA ASP A 153 0.28 -3.34 3.74
C ASP A 153 0.37 -4.40 2.66
N VAL A 154 0.28 -5.68 3.05
CA VAL A 154 0.67 -6.80 2.17
C VAL A 154 -0.07 -6.72 0.84
N ASN A 155 -1.40 -6.53 0.89
CA ASN A 155 -2.29 -6.32 -0.26
C ASN A 155 -1.99 -7.28 -1.43
N LEU A 156 -2.09 -8.58 -1.16
CA LEU A 156 -1.67 -9.63 -2.09
C LEU A 156 -2.51 -9.59 -3.39
N ARG A 157 -1.80 -9.64 -4.51
CA ARG A 157 -2.37 -9.71 -5.86
C ARG A 157 -1.70 -10.84 -6.62
N GLN A 158 -2.42 -11.94 -6.82
CA GLN A 158 -1.89 -13.07 -7.58
C GLN A 158 -1.66 -12.70 -9.05
N PRO A 159 -0.61 -13.23 -9.71
CA PRO A 159 0.44 -14.10 -9.18
C PRO A 159 1.71 -13.33 -8.75
N PHE A 160 1.60 -12.04 -8.42
CA PHE A 160 2.71 -11.08 -8.37
C PHE A 160 3.49 -11.04 -7.05
N PHE A 161 3.52 -12.13 -6.30
CA PHE A 161 4.25 -12.19 -5.02
C PHE A 161 4.93 -13.54 -4.82
N SER A 162 6.05 -13.53 -4.10
CA SER A 162 6.74 -14.73 -3.62
C SER A 162 7.05 -14.62 -2.13
N LYS A 163 7.42 -15.74 -1.50
CA LYS A 163 7.87 -15.77 -0.11
C LYS A 163 9.04 -14.81 0.10
N GLU A 164 10.02 -14.80 -0.78
CA GLU A 164 11.23 -14.00 -0.68
C GLU A 164 10.94 -12.49 -0.76
N GLN A 165 9.95 -12.10 -1.57
CA GLN A 165 9.52 -10.70 -1.68
C GLN A 165 8.82 -10.23 -0.41
N ILE A 166 7.92 -11.06 0.14
CA ILE A 166 7.19 -10.78 1.37
C ILE A 166 8.15 -10.75 2.56
N GLU A 167 9.01 -11.76 2.70
CA GLU A 167 10.03 -11.84 3.76
C GLU A 167 10.95 -10.62 3.74
N GLY A 168 11.48 -10.24 2.56
CA GLY A 168 12.32 -9.05 2.44
C GLY A 168 11.59 -7.73 2.69
N SER A 169 10.25 -7.69 2.57
CA SER A 169 9.44 -6.53 2.92
C SER A 169 9.18 -6.46 4.42
N LEU A 170 8.88 -7.60 5.04
CA LEU A 170 8.68 -7.73 6.49
C LEU A 170 9.95 -7.37 7.27
N GLN A 171 11.13 -7.77 6.79
CA GLN A 171 12.43 -7.39 7.36
C GLN A 171 12.70 -5.87 7.35
N LEU A 172 12.00 -5.11 6.51
CA LEU A 172 12.13 -3.65 6.43
C LEU A 172 10.99 -2.93 7.14
N ALA A 173 9.90 -3.62 7.45
CA ALA A 173 8.71 -3.04 8.03
C ALA A 173 8.88 -2.84 9.54
N SER A 174 8.16 -1.86 10.08
CA SER A 174 7.92 -1.75 11.52
C SER A 174 6.48 -2.08 11.88
N ILE A 175 5.58 -2.02 10.90
CA ILE A 175 4.16 -2.33 11.04
C ILE A 175 3.76 -3.21 9.87
N LEU A 176 3.08 -4.32 10.16
CA LEU A 176 2.45 -5.17 9.17
C LEU A 176 0.94 -4.92 9.18
N LYS A 177 0.33 -4.73 8.02
CA LYS A 177 -1.12 -4.84 7.85
C LYS A 177 -1.44 -5.98 6.89
N LEU A 178 -2.36 -6.85 7.30
CA LEU A 178 -2.86 -7.95 6.48
C LEU A 178 -4.33 -8.27 6.76
N SER A 179 -5.01 -8.88 5.80
CA SER A 179 -6.38 -9.37 5.97
C SER A 179 -6.45 -10.84 6.43
N ASP A 180 -7.65 -11.26 6.77
CA ASP A 180 -8.06 -12.66 6.96
C ASP A 180 -7.84 -13.54 5.73
N GLU A 181 -7.95 -12.99 4.53
CA GLU A 181 -7.61 -13.69 3.29
C GLU A 181 -6.10 -13.86 3.09
N GLU A 182 -5.28 -12.97 3.65
CA GLU A 182 -3.83 -12.93 3.46
C GLU A 182 -3.06 -13.72 4.52
N LEU A 183 -3.56 -13.74 5.76
CA LEU A 183 -2.91 -14.47 6.87
C LEU A 183 -2.64 -15.95 6.55
N PRO A 184 -3.57 -16.73 5.94
CA PRO A 184 -3.29 -18.12 5.55
C PRO A 184 -2.09 -18.28 4.61
N VAL A 185 -1.86 -17.31 3.72
CA VAL A 185 -0.72 -17.33 2.79
C VAL A 185 0.59 -17.13 3.56
N LEU A 186 0.65 -16.12 4.43
CA LEU A 186 1.83 -15.85 5.25
C LEU A 186 2.09 -16.99 6.25
N ALA A 187 1.04 -17.55 6.85
CA ALA A 187 1.13 -18.73 7.70
C ALA A 187 1.72 -19.94 6.96
N GLY A 188 1.34 -20.12 5.69
CA GLY A 188 1.94 -21.13 4.81
C GLY A 188 3.43 -20.90 4.56
N TYR A 189 3.83 -19.66 4.27
CA TYR A 189 5.23 -19.32 4.00
C TYR A 189 6.16 -19.44 5.20
N PHE A 190 5.70 -19.05 6.39
CA PHE A 190 6.51 -19.01 7.60
C PHE A 190 6.25 -20.19 8.54
N GLY A 191 5.39 -21.12 8.15
CA GLY A 191 5.12 -22.34 8.91
C GLY A 191 4.35 -22.09 10.20
N LEU A 192 3.60 -21.00 10.28
CA LEU A 192 2.86 -20.59 11.47
C LEU A 192 1.74 -21.58 11.78
N ARG A 193 1.47 -21.79 13.07
CA ARG A 193 0.47 -22.75 13.56
C ARG A 193 -0.33 -22.13 14.70
N GLY A 194 -1.40 -22.82 15.12
CA GLY A 194 -2.29 -22.33 16.17
C GLY A 194 -3.39 -21.40 15.65
N ASP A 195 -4.06 -20.73 16.58
CA ASP A 195 -5.11 -19.76 16.25
C ASP A 195 -4.55 -18.46 15.65
N VAL A 196 -5.45 -17.60 15.16
CA VAL A 196 -5.11 -16.31 14.55
C VAL A 196 -4.23 -15.45 15.46
N VAL A 197 -4.53 -15.39 16.75
CA VAL A 197 -3.79 -14.53 17.69
C VAL A 197 -2.35 -15.03 17.85
N VAL A 198 -2.16 -16.35 17.97
CA VAL A 198 -0.83 -16.97 18.03
C VAL A 198 -0.04 -16.67 16.76
N GLN A 199 -0.65 -16.87 15.58
CA GLN A 199 0.02 -16.60 14.30
C GLN A 199 0.43 -15.13 14.13
N LEU A 200 -0.41 -14.18 14.55
CA LEU A 200 -0.11 -12.76 14.50
C LEU A 200 1.04 -12.37 15.45
N LYS A 201 1.08 -12.96 16.65
CA LYS A 201 2.19 -12.76 17.61
C LYS A 201 3.50 -13.34 17.07
N GLU A 202 3.46 -14.55 16.51
CA GLU A 202 4.63 -15.17 15.88
C GLU A 202 5.16 -14.32 14.71
N LEU A 203 4.29 -13.77 13.85
CA LEU A 203 4.72 -12.84 12.79
C LEU A 203 5.38 -11.59 13.36
N ARG A 204 4.80 -11.02 14.41
CA ARG A 204 5.34 -9.83 15.08
C ARG A 204 6.75 -10.10 15.60
N GLU A 205 6.93 -11.19 16.32
CA GLU A 205 8.20 -11.57 16.94
C GLU A 205 9.26 -11.98 15.90
N LEU A 206 8.87 -12.76 14.89
CA LEU A 206 9.79 -13.23 13.84
C LEU A 206 10.42 -12.09 13.04
N PHE A 207 9.70 -10.98 12.87
CA PHE A 207 10.14 -9.83 12.07
C PHE A 207 10.38 -8.56 12.89
N ASP A 208 10.41 -8.66 14.23
CA ASP A 208 10.62 -7.53 15.14
C ASP A 208 9.69 -6.33 14.85
N LEU A 209 8.42 -6.63 14.59
CA LEU A 209 7.41 -5.63 14.26
C LEU A 209 6.90 -4.95 15.53
N LYS A 210 6.71 -3.64 15.46
CA LYS A 210 6.06 -2.87 16.54
C LYS A 210 4.57 -3.18 16.64
N LEU A 211 3.94 -3.47 15.50
CA LEU A 211 2.49 -3.69 15.41
C LEU A 211 2.14 -4.61 14.23
N VAL A 212 1.18 -5.50 14.45
CA VAL A 212 0.48 -6.21 13.38
C VAL A 212 -1.00 -5.81 13.41
N ALA A 213 -1.50 -5.26 12.31
CA ALA A 213 -2.89 -4.89 12.12
C ALA A 213 -3.59 -5.91 11.21
N TYR A 214 -4.55 -6.64 11.79
CA TYR A 214 -5.28 -7.70 11.13
C TYR A 214 -6.73 -7.28 10.88
N THR A 215 -7.18 -7.28 9.62
CA THR A 215 -8.55 -6.86 9.25
C THR A 215 -9.39 -8.04 8.79
N ARG A 216 -10.67 -8.09 9.21
CA ARG A 216 -11.63 -9.17 8.91
C ARG A 216 -12.90 -8.65 8.23
N GLY A 217 -12.75 -7.65 7.36
CA GLY A 217 -13.88 -6.99 6.70
C GLY A 217 -14.96 -6.53 7.69
N PRO A 218 -16.21 -7.03 7.60
CA PRO A 218 -17.30 -6.64 8.48
C PRO A 218 -17.12 -7.10 9.94
N ASP A 219 -16.24 -8.07 10.21
CA ASP A 219 -15.95 -8.57 11.55
C ASP A 219 -14.86 -7.75 12.28
N GLY A 220 -14.54 -6.57 11.75
CA GLY A 220 -13.67 -5.58 12.39
C GLY A 220 -12.18 -5.84 12.22
N SER A 221 -11.40 -5.47 13.23
CA SER A 221 -9.94 -5.53 13.17
C SER A 221 -9.31 -5.83 14.53
N LEU A 222 -8.16 -6.50 14.51
CA LEU A 222 -7.34 -6.76 15.67
C LEU A 222 -5.95 -6.14 15.49
N LEU A 223 -5.53 -5.34 16.46
CA LEU A 223 -4.18 -4.80 16.58
C LEU A 223 -3.40 -5.63 17.60
N VAL A 224 -2.21 -6.10 17.21
CA VAL A 224 -1.31 -6.88 18.08
C VAL A 224 0.01 -6.12 18.22
N GLY A 225 0.18 -5.48 19.37
CA GLY A 225 1.43 -4.83 19.79
C GLY A 225 2.23 -5.73 20.74
N ASP A 226 3.23 -5.14 21.40
CA ASP A 226 4.11 -5.87 22.33
C ASP A 226 3.42 -6.25 23.64
N GLU A 227 2.85 -5.26 24.32
CA GLU A 227 2.23 -5.44 25.64
C GLU A 227 0.70 -5.48 25.58
N ALA A 228 0.12 -5.09 24.45
CA ALA A 228 -1.32 -4.88 24.32
C ALA A 228 -1.86 -5.41 22.99
N MET A 229 -3.12 -5.84 23.06
CA MET A 229 -3.95 -6.13 21.90
C MET A 229 -5.22 -5.30 21.99
N ASP A 230 -5.71 -4.84 20.85
CA ASP A 230 -6.99 -4.13 20.74
C ASP A 230 -7.83 -4.81 19.67
N ASP A 231 -9.03 -5.26 20.06
CA ASP A 231 -9.97 -5.93 19.18
C ASP A 231 -11.22 -5.06 19.01
N ALA A 232 -11.35 -4.47 17.84
CA ALA A 232 -12.45 -3.59 17.49
C ALA A 232 -13.45 -4.34 16.61
N LEU A 233 -14.73 -4.29 17.01
CA LEU A 233 -15.84 -4.80 16.21
C LEU A 233 -16.00 -3.96 14.94
N GLY A 234 -16.41 -4.60 13.85
CA GLY A 234 -16.80 -3.89 12.65
C GLY A 234 -18.07 -3.06 12.89
N LEU A 235 -18.15 -1.92 12.20
CA LEU A 235 -19.33 -1.07 12.26
C LEU A 235 -20.28 -1.45 11.12
N GLU A 236 -21.56 -1.62 11.43
CA GLU A 236 -22.57 -1.79 10.39
C GLU A 236 -22.64 -0.53 9.52
N ALA A 237 -22.40 -0.71 8.22
CA ALA A 237 -22.48 0.35 7.23
C ALA A 237 -23.19 -0.17 5.97
N VAL A 238 -23.92 0.71 5.29
CA VAL A 238 -24.48 0.40 3.97
C VAL A 238 -23.31 0.33 2.99
N MET A 239 -22.93 -0.88 2.60
CA MET A 239 -21.85 -1.11 1.65
C MET A 239 -22.26 -0.61 0.26
N VAL A 240 -21.68 0.52 -0.16
CA VAL A 240 -21.82 1.05 -1.53
C VAL A 240 -20.67 0.56 -2.40
N ASP A 241 -19.44 0.62 -1.87
CA ASP A 241 -18.22 0.15 -2.52
C ASP A 241 -17.16 -0.14 -1.44
N SER A 242 -16.46 -1.26 -1.54
CA SER A 242 -15.39 -1.63 -0.61
C SER A 242 -13.99 -1.19 -1.09
N VAL A 243 -13.88 -0.72 -2.34
CA VAL A 243 -12.61 -0.25 -2.91
C VAL A 243 -12.09 0.94 -2.09
N GLY A 244 -10.86 0.80 -1.58
CA GLY A 244 -10.19 1.83 -0.78
C GLY A 244 -10.48 1.79 0.73
N ALA A 245 -11.38 0.93 1.21
CA ALA A 245 -11.65 0.80 2.65
C ALA A 245 -10.38 0.39 3.42
N GLY A 246 -9.62 -0.57 2.88
CA GLY A 246 -8.32 -0.97 3.43
C GLY A 246 -7.30 0.16 3.47
N ASP A 247 -7.19 0.95 2.40
CA ASP A 247 -6.27 2.09 2.30
C ASP A 247 -6.60 3.17 3.33
N SER A 248 -7.90 3.43 3.54
CA SER A 248 -8.39 4.37 4.55
C SER A 248 -8.12 3.90 5.98
N PHE A 249 -8.25 2.59 6.24
CA PHE A 249 -7.88 1.98 7.52
C PHE A 249 -6.38 2.17 7.77
N THR A 250 -5.54 1.89 6.78
CA THR A 250 -4.08 2.07 6.89
C THR A 250 -3.72 3.53 7.16
N ALA A 251 -4.42 4.48 6.54
CA ALA A 251 -4.23 5.90 6.81
C ALA A 251 -4.64 6.29 8.23
N ALA A 252 -5.79 5.83 8.71
CA ALA A 252 -6.23 6.08 10.09
C ALA A 252 -5.27 5.48 11.11
N LEU A 253 -4.80 4.24 10.87
CA LEU A 253 -3.79 3.56 11.68
C LEU A 253 -2.46 4.33 11.73
N CYS A 254 -2.05 4.92 10.61
CA CYS A 254 -0.80 5.70 10.54
C CYS A 254 -0.88 7.04 11.28
N MET A 255 -2.08 7.63 11.35
CA MET A 255 -2.30 8.99 11.84
C MET A 255 -2.74 9.04 13.31
N GLY A 256 -3.29 7.95 13.85
CA GLY A 256 -3.70 7.80 15.25
C GLY A 256 -2.54 7.34 16.13
#